data_AF-A0A7S4KJM3-F1
#
_entry.id   AF-A0A7S4KJM3-F1
#
_cell.length_a   1.000
_cell.length_b   1.000
_cell.length_c   1.000
_cell.angle_alpha   90.00
_cell.angle_beta   90.00
_cell.angle_gamma   90.00
#
_symmetry.space_group_name_H-M   'P 1'
#
loop_
_entity.id
_entity.type
_entity.pdbx_description
1 polymer ?
#
loop_
_entity_poly.entity_id
_entity_poly.type
_entity_poly.pdbx_seq_one_letter_code
_entity_poly.pdbx_strand_id
1 'polypeptide(L)'
;VGCYTHYPTISGDMLKRVQERRPTYNNDERISSSASLSRFKLCYYKLFAYLYGWMGCCSKVVLVNSSWTLGHIETIWKRHDVTICYPPCNTQHLVEFPLGERERYIVSIGQFREEKDHPLQLHSFSHLIHNYEASK
;
A
#
# COMPACT_ATOMS: atom_id res chain seq x y z
N VAL A 1 5.91 -18.41 -18.55
CA VAL A 1 5.40 -18.06 -17.21
C VAL A 1 5.16 -16.56 -17.19
N GLY A 2 3.98 -16.12 -16.74
CA GLY A 2 3.66 -14.72 -16.50
C GLY A 2 3.34 -14.50 -15.02
N CYS A 3 3.48 -13.27 -14.55
CA CYS A 3 3.11 -12.89 -13.18
C CYS A 3 2.21 -11.66 -13.18
N TYR A 4 1.28 -11.61 -12.22
CA TYR A 4 0.45 -10.46 -11.97
C TYR A 4 0.60 -10.04 -10.50
N THR A 5 1.25 -8.89 -10.26
CA THR A 5 1.59 -8.43 -8.91
C THR A 5 0.66 -7.30 -8.48
N HIS A 6 -0.07 -7.53 -7.40
CA HIS A 6 -0.95 -6.53 -6.79
C HIS A 6 -0.23 -5.67 -5.74
N TYR A 7 0.61 -6.31 -4.94
CA TYR A 7 1.45 -5.65 -3.95
C TYR A 7 2.77 -6.41 -3.92
N PRO A 8 3.92 -5.73 -4.08
CA PRO A 8 5.20 -6.40 -4.13
C PRO A 8 5.51 -6.96 -2.74
N THR A 9 6.14 -8.14 -2.70
CA THR A 9 6.52 -8.79 -1.43
C THR A 9 7.46 -7.93 -0.60
N ILE A 10 8.30 -7.14 -1.27
CA ILE A 10 9.14 -6.10 -0.68
C ILE A 10 9.08 -4.86 -1.57
N SER A 11 9.05 -3.67 -0.97
CA SER A 11 8.99 -2.40 -1.68
C SER A 11 10.10 -1.46 -1.23
N GLY A 12 10.44 -0.47 -2.05
CA GLY A 12 11.36 0.60 -1.68
C GLY A 12 10.90 1.35 -0.41
N ASP A 13 9.59 1.47 -0.22
CA ASP A 13 9.01 2.11 0.96
C ASP A 13 9.30 1.30 2.24
N MET A 14 9.26 -0.03 2.17
CA MET A 14 9.64 -0.88 3.30
C MET A 14 11.13 -0.73 3.66
N LEU A 15 12.02 -0.66 2.67
CA LEU A 15 13.44 -0.40 2.92
C LEU A 15 13.66 0.97 3.56
N LYS A 16 13.04 2.01 2.99
CA LYS A 16 13.14 3.39 3.47
C LYS A 16 12.63 3.51 4.91
N ARG A 17 11.51 2.87 5.25
CA ARG A 17 10.96 2.86 6.63
C ARG A 17 11.94 2.27 7.65
N VAL A 18 12.57 1.13 7.33
CA VAL A 18 13.56 0.51 8.23
C VAL A 18 14.81 1.39 8.33
N GLN A 19 15.26 1.98 7.21
CA GLN A 19 16.39 2.89 7.19
C GLN A 19 16.17 4.16 8.02
N GLU A 20 14.97 4.74 7.94
CA GLU A 20 14.55 5.90 8.73
C GLU A 20 14.17 5.52 10.16
N ARG A 21 14.13 4.22 10.48
CA ARG A 21 13.71 3.68 11.79
C ARG A 21 12.34 4.20 12.22
N ARG A 22 11.40 4.36 11.28
CA ARG A 22 10.04 4.80 11.59
C ARG A 22 9.24 3.63 12.17
N PRO A 23 8.66 3.76 13.39
CA PRO A 23 7.79 2.72 13.95
C PRO A 23 6.48 2.67 13.15
N THR A 24 6.02 1.47 12.82
CA THR A 24 4.73 1.21 12.15
C THR A 24 4.39 -0.27 12.25
N TYR A 25 3.23 -0.69 11.75
CA TYR A 25 2.79 -2.09 11.77
C TYR A 25 3.81 -3.08 11.17
N ASN A 26 4.56 -2.66 10.15
CA ASN A 26 5.62 -3.47 9.51
C ASN A 26 7.04 -3.18 10.02
N ASN A 27 7.19 -2.30 11.00
CA ASN A 27 8.46 -1.97 11.63
C ASN A 27 8.29 -1.72 13.13
N ASP A 28 8.33 -2.82 13.88
CA ASP A 28 8.16 -2.86 15.33
C ASP A 28 9.03 -1.83 16.07
N GLU A 29 8.49 -1.30 17.17
CA GLU A 29 9.15 -0.30 18.00
C GLU A 29 10.49 -0.79 18.57
N ARG A 30 10.60 -2.08 18.92
CA ARG A 30 11.85 -2.68 19.41
C ARG A 30 12.96 -2.65 18.36
N ILE A 31 12.59 -2.78 17.08
CA ILE A 31 13.54 -2.73 15.98
C ILE A 31 13.91 -1.29 15.68
N SER A 32 12.93 -0.39 15.58
CA SER A 32 13.15 1.03 15.27
C SER A 32 13.91 1.79 16.36
N SER A 33 13.68 1.46 17.64
CA SER A 33 14.43 2.03 18.77
C SER A 33 15.89 1.58 18.84
N SER A 34 16.25 0.47 18.18
CA SER A 34 17.60 -0.10 18.20
C SER A 34 18.33 0.08 16.86
N ALA A 35 19.46 0.81 16.89
CA ALA A 35 20.26 1.04 15.69
C ALA A 35 20.87 -0.25 15.11
N SER A 36 21.25 -1.20 15.97
CA SER A 36 21.83 -2.48 15.53
C SER A 36 20.78 -3.41 14.91
N LEU A 37 19.61 -3.55 15.55
CA LEU A 37 18.51 -4.37 15.03
C LEU A 37 17.97 -3.79 13.72
N SER A 38 17.81 -2.47 13.63
CA SER A 38 17.43 -1.80 12.38
C SER A 38 18.46 -2.03 11.26
N ARG A 39 19.76 -1.98 11.56
CA ARG A 39 20.82 -2.26 10.57
C ARG A 39 20.78 -3.71 10.10
N PHE A 40 20.58 -4.66 11.00
CA PHE A 40 20.43 -6.08 10.66
C PHE A 40 19.20 -6.31 9.76
N LYS A 41 18.03 -5.78 10.16
CA LYS A 41 16.80 -5.86 9.37
C LYS A 41 16.96 -5.20 8.00
N LEU A 42 17.65 -4.06 7.93
CA LEU A 42 17.92 -3.39 6.65
C LEU A 42 18.81 -4.24 5.74
N CYS A 43 19.85 -4.88 6.28
CA CYS A 43 20.69 -5.81 5.52
C CYS A 43 19.87 -7.00 4.99
N TYR A 44 19.05 -7.59 5.85
CA TYR A 44 18.13 -8.66 5.48
C TYR A 44 17.16 -8.22 4.37
N TYR A 45 16.53 -7.05 4.49
CA TYR A 45 15.61 -6.52 3.47
C TYR A 45 16.32 -6.21 2.15
N LYS A 46 17.55 -5.69 2.18
CA LYS A 46 18.35 -5.48 0.97
C LYS A 46 18.67 -6.79 0.26
N LEU A 47 19.08 -7.81 1.01
CA LEU A 47 19.31 -9.15 0.46
C LEU A 47 18.03 -9.75 -0.13
N PHE A 48 16.91 -9.64 0.59
CA PHE A 48 15.62 -10.13 0.14
C PHE A 48 15.16 -9.40 -1.13
N ALA A 49 15.32 -8.07 -1.20
CA ALA A 49 15.00 -7.28 -2.40
C ALA A 49 15.87 -7.68 -3.60
N TYR A 50 17.16 -7.95 -3.39
CA TYR A 50 18.04 -8.45 -4.44
C TYR A 50 17.56 -9.81 -4.99
N LEU A 51 17.26 -10.77 -4.11
CA LEU A 51 16.76 -12.09 -4.51
C LEU A 51 15.39 -11.98 -5.19
N TYR A 52 14.50 -11.13 -4.68
CA TYR A 52 13.20 -10.86 -5.28
C TYR A 52 13.33 -10.30 -6.69
N GLY A 53 14.25 -9.33 -6.89
CA GLY A 53 14.56 -8.80 -8.22
C GLY A 53 15.11 -9.86 -9.16
N TRP A 54 16.03 -10.70 -8.68
CA TRP A 54 16.59 -11.79 -9.48
C TRP A 54 15.54 -12.81 -9.93
N MET A 55 14.60 -13.18 -9.05
CA MET A 55 13.48 -14.06 -9.40
C MET A 55 12.57 -13.44 -10.47
N GLY A 56 12.51 -12.11 -10.57
CA GLY A 56 11.79 -11.39 -11.62
C GLY A 56 12.26 -11.74 -13.04
N CYS A 57 13.49 -12.25 -13.21
CA CYS A 57 13.99 -12.72 -14.51
C CYS A 57 13.24 -13.96 -15.05
N CYS A 58 12.60 -14.74 -14.18
CA CYS A 58 11.87 -15.95 -14.56
C CYS A 58 10.52 -15.66 -15.25
N SER A 59 10.03 -14.42 -15.16
CA SER A 59 8.76 -14.01 -15.77
C SER A 59 8.98 -13.44 -17.18
N LYS A 60 8.24 -13.99 -18.14
CA LYS A 60 8.21 -13.50 -19.53
C LYS A 60 7.22 -12.35 -19.73
N VAL A 61 6.13 -12.36 -18.98
CA VAL A 61 5.09 -11.32 -18.98
C VAL A 61 4.91 -10.87 -17.55
N VAL A 62 5.08 -9.57 -17.31
CA VAL A 62 4.95 -8.97 -15.97
C VAL A 62 3.82 -7.96 -16.02
N LEU A 63 2.74 -8.25 -15.29
CA LEU A 63 1.61 -7.37 -15.12
C LEU A 63 1.57 -6.85 -13.68
N VAL A 64 1.16 -5.60 -13.51
CA VAL A 64 0.99 -4.97 -12.19
C VAL A 64 -0.33 -4.22 -12.08
N ASN A 65 -0.91 -4.14 -10.89
CA ASN A 65 -2.26 -3.60 -10.71
C ASN A 65 -2.36 -2.07 -10.64
N SER A 66 -1.22 -1.36 -10.56
CA SER A 66 -1.19 0.08 -10.31
C SER A 66 0.15 0.71 -10.71
N SER A 67 0.15 2.04 -10.84
CA SER A 67 1.37 2.82 -11.06
C SER A 67 2.34 2.76 -9.87
N TRP A 68 1.82 2.67 -8.64
CA TRP A 68 2.65 2.51 -7.45
C TRP A 68 3.37 1.16 -7.48
N THR A 69 2.66 0.06 -7.77
CA THR A 69 3.27 -1.27 -7.87
C THR A 69 4.25 -1.35 -9.05
N LEU A 70 3.93 -0.72 -10.19
CA LEU A 70 4.85 -0.59 -11.33
C LEU A 70 6.20 -0.03 -10.90
N GLY A 71 6.23 1.16 -10.30
CA GLY A 71 7.48 1.82 -9.94
C GLY A 71 8.36 0.99 -8.99
N HIS A 72 7.75 0.28 -8.03
CA HIS A 72 8.50 -0.62 -7.14
C HIS A 72 9.05 -1.84 -7.87
N ILE A 73 8.27 -2.47 -8.74
CA ILE A 73 8.70 -3.63 -9.51
C ILE A 73 9.80 -3.25 -10.48
N GLU A 74 9.66 -2.17 -11.25
CA GLU A 74 10.69 -1.72 -12.19
C GLU A 74 12.00 -1.42 -11.46
N THR A 75 11.93 -0.75 -10.30
CA THR A 75 13.10 -0.41 -9.49
C THR A 75 13.78 -1.64 -8.91
N ILE A 76 13.03 -2.54 -8.26
CA ILE A 76 13.62 -3.69 -7.55
C ILE A 76 14.05 -4.78 -8.54
N TRP A 77 13.24 -5.06 -9.56
CA TRP A 77 13.54 -6.09 -10.55
C TRP A 77 14.47 -5.59 -11.65
N LYS A 78 14.70 -4.27 -11.74
CA LYS A 78 15.52 -3.63 -12.77
C LYS A 78 15.04 -3.98 -14.18
N ARG A 79 13.73 -3.87 -14.38
CA ARG A 79 13.02 -4.20 -15.63
C ARG A 79 12.12 -3.04 -16.03
N HIS A 80 11.94 -2.88 -17.34
CA HIS A 80 11.11 -1.81 -17.92
C HIS A 80 10.02 -2.35 -18.87
N ASP A 81 9.94 -3.67 -19.02
CA ASP A 81 8.93 -4.36 -19.82
C ASP A 81 7.70 -4.78 -18.99
N VAL A 82 7.35 -3.95 -18.01
CA VAL A 82 6.26 -4.19 -17.06
C VAL A 82 5.02 -3.41 -17.49
N THR A 83 3.88 -4.08 -17.57
CA THR A 83 2.62 -3.46 -18.05
C THR A 83 1.61 -3.32 -16.91
N ILE A 84 0.97 -2.15 -16.79
CA ILE A 84 -0.14 -1.97 -15.84
C ILE A 84 -1.39 -2.66 -16.40
N CYS A 85 -1.97 -3.55 -15.60
CA CYS A 85 -3.28 -4.15 -15.81
C CYS A 85 -4.10 -3.89 -14.55
N TYR A 86 -4.96 -2.87 -14.57
CA TYR A 86 -5.82 -2.56 -13.43
C TYR A 86 -6.80 -3.71 -13.17
N PRO A 87 -7.12 -4.01 -11.90
CA PRO A 87 -8.09 -5.05 -11.59
C PRO A 87 -9.44 -4.66 -12.20
N PRO A 88 -10.13 -5.59 -12.87
CA PRO A 88 -11.43 -5.30 -13.45
C PRO A 88 -12.43 -4.96 -12.34
N CYS A 89 -13.28 -3.99 -12.58
CA CYS A 89 -14.41 -3.65 -11.73
C CYS A 89 -15.68 -3.71 -12.59
N ASN A 90 -16.58 -4.64 -12.30
CA ASN A 90 -17.87 -4.68 -12.99
C ASN A 90 -18.79 -3.62 -12.37
N THR A 91 -19.03 -2.55 -13.11
CA THR A 91 -19.88 -1.44 -12.67
C THR A 91 -21.25 -1.44 -13.33
N GLN A 92 -21.60 -2.43 -14.16
CA GLN A 92 -22.85 -2.42 -14.95
C GLN A 92 -24.07 -2.17 -14.07
N HIS A 93 -24.24 -2.98 -13.01
CA HIS A 93 -25.34 -2.80 -12.05
C HIS A 93 -25.22 -1.53 -11.20
N LEU A 94 -24.01 -1.03 -10.95
CA LEU A 94 -23.81 0.20 -10.17
C LEU A 94 -24.28 1.45 -10.94
N VAL A 95 -24.24 1.41 -12.27
CA VAL A 95 -24.68 2.50 -13.15
C VAL A 95 -26.21 2.54 -13.28
N GLU A 96 -26.89 1.41 -13.03
CA GLU A 96 -28.35 1.32 -13.09
C GLU A 96 -29.06 2.03 -11.91
N PHE A 97 -28.33 2.33 -10.82
CA PHE A 97 -28.91 3.02 -9.67
C PHE A 97 -29.28 4.48 -10.03
N PRO A 98 -30.49 4.95 -9.69
CA PRO A 98 -30.90 6.31 -9.98
C PRO A 98 -30.06 7.32 -9.17
N LEU A 99 -29.62 8.39 -9.83
CA LEU A 99 -29.02 9.53 -9.16
C LEU A 99 -30.13 10.36 -8.50
N GLY A 100 -30.27 10.24 -7.18
CA GLY A 100 -31.24 11.00 -6.37
C GLY A 100 -30.61 12.08 -5.51
N GLU A 101 -31.40 12.67 -4.62
CA GLU A 101 -30.88 13.55 -3.58
C GLU A 101 -29.92 12.78 -2.65
N ARG A 102 -28.76 13.37 -2.37
CA ARG A 102 -27.74 12.74 -1.54
C ARG A 102 -28.03 12.99 -0.06
N GLU A 103 -28.32 11.93 0.67
CA GLU A 103 -28.32 11.96 2.13
C GLU A 103 -26.90 12.15 2.70
N ARG A 104 -26.80 12.78 3.87
CA ARG A 104 -25.51 13.07 4.53
C ARG A 104 -24.94 11.85 5.27
N TYR A 105 -24.88 10.71 4.60
CA TYR A 105 -24.20 9.53 5.13
C TYR A 105 -22.76 9.45 4.63
N ILE A 106 -21.89 9.02 5.54
CA ILE A 106 -20.53 8.60 5.24
C ILE A 106 -20.46 7.13 5.61
N VAL A 107 -20.12 6.28 4.64
CA VAL A 107 -19.96 4.85 4.86
C VAL A 107 -18.49 4.50 4.61
N SER A 108 -17.85 3.88 5.60
CA SER A 108 -16.50 3.35 5.48
C SER A 108 -16.56 1.82 5.49
N ILE A 109 -16.08 1.19 4.42
CA ILE A 109 -16.08 -0.26 4.24
C ILE A 109 -14.64 -0.72 4.02
N GLY A 110 -14.13 -1.54 4.92
CA GLY A 110 -12.77 -2.07 4.85
C GLY A 110 -12.57 -3.26 5.79
N GLN A 111 -11.57 -4.08 5.49
CA GLN A 111 -11.13 -5.12 6.42
C GLN A 111 -10.41 -4.47 7.60
N PHE A 112 -10.66 -4.96 8.82
CA PHE A 112 -9.93 -4.52 10.02
C PHE A 112 -8.46 -4.95 9.95
N ARG A 113 -7.61 -4.03 9.50
CA ARG A 113 -6.16 -4.19 9.45
C ARG A 113 -5.48 -2.88 9.81
N GLU A 114 -4.27 -2.96 10.33
CA GLU A 114 -3.53 -1.81 10.85
C GLU A 114 -3.22 -0.79 9.75
N GLU A 115 -2.89 -1.24 8.53
CA GLU A 115 -2.57 -0.35 7.41
C GLU A 115 -3.78 0.47 6.91
N LYS A 116 -5.00 0.10 7.32
CA LYS A 116 -6.22 0.81 6.95
C LYS A 116 -6.55 1.98 7.88
N ASP A 117 -5.86 2.07 9.01
CA ASP A 117 -5.91 3.18 9.96
C ASP A 117 -7.34 3.69 10.24
N HIS A 118 -8.22 2.77 10.64
CA HIS A 118 -9.59 3.09 11.03
C HIS A 118 -9.67 4.15 12.15
N PRO A 119 -8.76 4.17 13.16
CA PRO A 119 -8.75 5.24 14.16
C PRO A 119 -8.63 6.64 13.56
N LEU A 120 -7.76 6.85 12.56
CA LEU A 120 -7.64 8.14 11.88
C LEU A 120 -8.97 8.60 11.27
N GLN A 121 -9.77 7.68 10.73
CA GLN A 121 -11.08 8.01 10.17
C GLN A 121 -12.04 8.53 11.26
N LEU A 122 -12.05 7.88 12.44
CA LEU A 122 -12.86 8.30 13.57
C LEU A 122 -12.41 9.66 14.13
N HIS A 123 -11.10 9.86 14.29
CA HIS A 123 -10.55 11.14 14.73
C HIS A 123 -10.86 12.27 13.75
N SER A 124 -10.72 12.01 12.46
CA SER A 124 -11.05 12.97 11.41
C SER A 124 -12.54 13.33 11.42
N PHE A 125 -13.41 12.34 11.63
CA PHE A 125 -14.86 12.57 11.71
C PHE A 125 -15.24 13.32 12.98
N SER A 126 -14.65 12.99 14.13
CA SER A 126 -14.81 13.74 15.38
C SER A 126 -14.44 15.21 15.21
N HIS A 127 -13.30 15.49 14.56
CA HIS A 127 -12.86 16.85 14.25
C HIS A 127 -13.84 17.58 13.30
N LEU A 128 -14.37 16.88 12.29
CA LEU A 128 -15.40 17.43 11.40
C LEU A 128 -16.65 17.86 12.17
N ILE A 129 -17.16 17.02 13.07
CA ILE A 129 -18.36 17.32 13.87
C ILE A 129 -18.12 18.54 14.76
N HIS A 130 -17.00 18.58 15.49
CA HIS A 130 -16.68 19.71 16.36
C HIS A 130 -16.60 21.04 15.60
N ASN A 131 -15.94 21.06 14.44
CA ASN A 131 -15.84 22.28 13.65
C ASN A 131 -17.17 22.69 13.02
N TYR A 132 -17.99 21.72 12.60
CA TYR A 132 -19.31 22.01 12.06
C TYR A 132 -20.24 22.62 13.11
N GLU A 133 -20.22 22.10 14.34
CA GLU A 133 -20.97 22.65 15.46
C GLU A 133 -20.51 24.05 15.84
N ALA A 134 -19.20 24.30 15.87
CA ALA A 134 -18.63 25.63 16.14
C ALA A 134 -18.91 26.67 15.04
N SER A 135 -19.26 26.24 13.82
CA SER A 135 -19.57 27.11 12.68
C SER A 135 -21.05 27.50 12.57
N LYS A 136 -21.92 26.92 13.41
CA LYS A 136 -23.33 27.29 13.54
C LYS A 136 -23.52 28.40 14.57
#